data_AF-A0A931B0T3-F1
#
_entry.id   AF-A0A931B0T3-F1
#
_cell.length_a   1.000
_cell.length_b   1.000
_cell.length_c   1.000
_cell.angle_alpha   90.00
_cell.angle_beta   90.00
_cell.angle_gamma   90.00
#
_symmetry.space_group_name_H-M   'P 1'
#
loop_
_entity.id
_entity.type
_entity.pdbx_description
1 polymer ?
#
loop_
_entity_poly.entity_id
_entity_poly.type
_entity_poly.pdbx_seq_one_letter_code
_entity_poly.pdbx_strand_id
1 'polypeptide(L)'
;MRQNSGAGTADQDSALTRAAQAGDVVALGLLLEEHRAGMRAVALSILGPGPEAEDALQEAALIALRSIATVRNPEAVGAWLRAVVRNRCRDALREARRHVPLDTLAPPPDPGAGPEQLLEHHAMRDWVWAAIEELSPALRLPMVLRYFTEGLTEYQHIAQVCGVPLGTVRSRLSQGRAKLAEALAATAATAHSDARMRAGASWDEAFDMLSAAEAGHFGRVVDTHWSPDASLMSGLTRLGDRALVRDAMDGSLAAGVRQKPVGVAAGSSVVVWEMDMINPADAPDHCPPALAWVMSRKEGRVAELRLYHPLPLDSPFTPDLYAQTWRDVAHPAPVD
;
A
#
# COMPACT_ATOMS: atom_id res chain seq x y z
N MET A 1 5.76 -8.49 -36.62
CA MET A 1 4.46 -7.84 -36.34
C MET A 1 3.99 -8.23 -34.94
N ARG A 2 4.23 -7.40 -33.93
CA ARG A 2 3.62 -7.55 -32.59
C ARG A 2 2.50 -6.52 -32.50
N GLN A 3 1.25 -6.96 -32.59
CA GLN A 3 0.08 -6.10 -32.44
C GLN A 3 -0.28 -5.97 -30.94
N ASN A 4 -0.20 -4.75 -30.42
CA ASN A 4 -1.30 -4.01 -29.78
C ASN A 4 -2.30 -4.71 -28.84
N SER A 5 -1.92 -5.66 -27.98
CA SER A 5 -2.86 -6.34 -27.07
C SER A 5 -3.39 -5.50 -25.90
N GLY A 6 -2.66 -4.47 -25.44
CA GLY A 6 -3.05 -3.69 -24.24
C GLY A 6 -4.09 -2.58 -24.49
N ALA A 7 -4.19 -2.08 -25.72
CA ALA A 7 -5.19 -1.07 -26.08
C ALA A 7 -6.59 -1.70 -26.28
N GLY A 8 -6.64 -2.97 -26.71
CA GLY A 8 -7.90 -3.70 -26.91
C GLY A 8 -8.63 -3.99 -25.59
N THR A 9 -7.90 -4.32 -24.52
CA THR A 9 -8.50 -4.64 -23.21
C THR A 9 -9.07 -3.40 -22.52
N ALA A 10 -8.36 -2.26 -22.58
CA ALA A 10 -8.83 -1.01 -21.99
C ALA A 10 -10.08 -0.44 -22.70
N ASP A 11 -10.13 -0.53 -24.03
CA ASP A 11 -11.28 -0.09 -24.84
C ASP A 11 -12.50 -1.00 -24.60
N GLN A 12 -12.26 -2.31 -24.49
CA GLN A 12 -13.28 -3.31 -24.14
C GLN A 12 -13.82 -3.12 -22.71
N ASP A 13 -12.95 -2.90 -21.72
CA ASP A 13 -13.32 -2.61 -20.33
C ASP A 13 -14.18 -1.33 -20.24
N SER A 14 -13.79 -0.30 -20.99
CA SER A 14 -14.50 0.99 -21.06
C SER A 14 -15.91 0.82 -21.65
N ALA A 15 -16.05 0.02 -22.71
CA ALA A 15 -17.33 -0.27 -23.34
C ALA A 15 -18.25 -1.11 -22.43
N LEU A 16 -17.74 -2.19 -21.83
CA LEU A 16 -18.50 -3.03 -20.91
C LEU A 16 -18.93 -2.25 -19.66
N THR A 17 -18.07 -1.34 -19.16
CA THR A 17 -18.39 -0.54 -17.98
C THR A 17 -19.53 0.43 -18.28
N ARG A 18 -19.51 1.12 -19.42
CA ARG A 18 -20.62 2.02 -19.81
C ARG A 18 -21.94 1.27 -20.00
N ALA A 19 -21.92 0.07 -20.57
CA ALA A 19 -23.11 -0.77 -20.69
C ALA A 19 -23.64 -1.21 -19.31
N ALA A 20 -22.75 -1.64 -18.41
CA ALA A 20 -23.11 -2.00 -17.04
C ALA A 20 -23.70 -0.81 -16.26
N GLN A 21 -23.17 0.40 -16.46
CA GLN A 21 -23.70 1.64 -15.88
C GLN A 21 -25.12 1.98 -16.38
N ALA A 22 -25.44 1.59 -17.61
CA ALA A 22 -26.78 1.73 -18.19
C ALA A 22 -27.76 0.63 -17.74
N GLY A 23 -27.34 -0.29 -16.86
CA GLY A 23 -28.17 -1.36 -16.31
C GLY A 23 -28.01 -2.72 -17.02
N ASP A 24 -27.03 -2.87 -17.91
CA ASP A 24 -26.75 -4.17 -18.55
C ASP A 24 -26.00 -5.11 -17.59
N VAL A 25 -26.77 -6.04 -16.99
CA VAL A 25 -26.24 -7.03 -16.04
C VAL A 25 -25.32 -8.05 -16.73
N VAL A 26 -25.50 -8.30 -18.03
CA VAL A 26 -24.62 -9.21 -18.80
C VAL A 26 -23.25 -8.57 -18.99
N ALA A 27 -23.21 -7.29 -19.32
CA ALA A 27 -21.96 -6.53 -19.43
C ALA A 27 -21.18 -6.50 -18.10
N LEU A 28 -21.88 -6.35 -16.97
CA LEU A 28 -21.27 -6.45 -15.65
C LEU A 28 -20.70 -7.85 -15.37
N GLY A 29 -21.43 -8.91 -15.74
CA GLY A 29 -20.97 -10.28 -15.56
C GLY A 29 -19.68 -10.57 -16.34
N LEU A 30 -19.59 -10.10 -17.59
CA LEU A 30 -18.39 -10.23 -18.41
C LEU A 30 -17.20 -9.46 -17.82
N LEU A 31 -17.43 -8.26 -17.29
CA LEU A 31 -16.42 -7.48 -16.58
C LEU A 31 -15.89 -8.20 -15.33
N LEU A 32 -16.78 -8.74 -14.52
CA LEU A 32 -16.40 -9.45 -13.31
C LEU A 32 -15.60 -10.72 -13.62
N GLU A 33 -15.97 -11.45 -14.67
CA GLU A 33 -15.26 -12.66 -15.09
C GLU A 33 -13.87 -12.34 -15.66
N GLU A 34 -13.76 -11.32 -16.52
CA GLU A 34 -12.46 -10.86 -17.07
C GLU A 34 -11.48 -10.48 -15.96
N HIS A 35 -11.95 -9.73 -14.95
CA HIS A 35 -11.10 -9.28 -13.84
C HIS A 35 -11.02 -10.26 -12.67
N ARG A 36 -11.73 -11.40 -12.74
CA ARG A 36 -11.84 -12.38 -11.65
C ARG A 36 -10.51 -12.89 -11.16
N ALA A 37 -9.59 -13.22 -12.08
CA ALA A 37 -8.26 -13.71 -11.72
C ALA A 37 -7.45 -12.67 -10.92
N GLY A 38 -7.52 -11.40 -11.33
CA GLY A 38 -6.84 -10.31 -10.64
C GLY A 38 -7.48 -9.96 -9.29
N MET A 39 -8.81 -9.98 -9.22
CA MET A 39 -9.56 -9.84 -7.98
C MET A 39 -9.21 -10.97 -6.99
N ARG A 40 -9.21 -12.22 -7.47
CA ARG A 40 -8.89 -13.40 -6.67
C ARG A 40 -7.45 -13.40 -6.18
N ALA A 41 -6.50 -12.98 -7.01
CA ALA A 41 -5.11 -12.80 -6.58
C ALA A 41 -4.99 -11.81 -5.39
N VAL A 42 -5.76 -10.71 -5.41
CA VAL A 42 -5.82 -9.76 -4.30
C VAL A 42 -6.43 -10.39 -3.05
N ALA A 43 -7.57 -11.06 -3.18
CA ALA A 43 -8.23 -11.71 -2.04
C ALA A 43 -7.31 -12.75 -1.37
N LEU A 44 -6.71 -13.62 -2.18
CA LEU A 44 -5.77 -14.63 -1.71
C LEU A 44 -4.51 -14.02 -1.09
N SER A 45 -4.01 -12.89 -1.60
CA SER A 45 -2.83 -12.24 -1.02
C SER A 45 -3.06 -11.66 0.40
N ILE A 46 -4.33 -11.38 0.76
CA ILE A 46 -4.70 -10.72 2.02
C ILE A 46 -5.26 -11.72 3.03
N LEU A 47 -6.20 -12.56 2.60
CA LEU A 47 -6.89 -13.52 3.46
C LEU A 47 -6.26 -14.92 3.45
N GLY A 48 -5.47 -15.23 2.42
CA GLY A 48 -5.03 -16.59 2.12
C GLY A 48 -6.13 -17.40 1.40
N PRO A 49 -5.83 -18.65 1.03
CA PRO A 49 -6.82 -19.58 0.49
C PRO A 49 -7.84 -19.96 1.58
N GLY A 50 -9.13 -19.76 1.30
CA GLY A 50 -10.20 -20.05 2.24
C GLY A 50 -11.54 -19.49 1.79
N PRO A 51 -12.65 -19.88 2.45
CA PRO A 51 -13.98 -19.39 2.14
C PRO A 51 -14.06 -17.86 2.24
N GLU A 52 -13.32 -17.22 3.14
CA GLU A 52 -13.32 -15.77 3.32
C GLU A 52 -12.82 -15.02 2.07
N ALA A 53 -11.88 -15.61 1.31
CA ALA A 53 -11.39 -15.03 0.07
C ALA A 53 -12.45 -15.11 -1.04
N GLU A 54 -13.18 -16.22 -1.12
CA GLU A 54 -14.28 -16.38 -2.08
C GLU A 54 -15.50 -15.53 -1.68
N ASP A 55 -15.77 -15.39 -0.38
CA ASP A 55 -16.81 -14.50 0.15
C ASP A 55 -16.49 -13.03 -0.14
N ALA A 56 -15.23 -12.61 0.04
CA ALA A 56 -14.80 -11.27 -0.33
C ALA A 56 -14.98 -10.99 -1.84
N LEU A 57 -14.79 -12.00 -2.71
CA LEU A 57 -15.06 -11.88 -4.14
C LEU A 57 -16.56 -11.79 -4.44
N GLN A 58 -17.39 -12.57 -3.76
CA GLN A 58 -18.85 -12.53 -3.91
C GLN A 58 -19.42 -11.19 -3.44
N GLU A 59 -18.98 -10.71 -2.28
CA GLU A 59 -19.36 -9.39 -1.77
C GLU A 59 -18.89 -8.27 -2.70
N ALA A 60 -17.68 -8.39 -3.25
CA ALA A 60 -17.18 -7.45 -4.24
C ALA A 60 -18.03 -7.42 -5.52
N ALA A 61 -18.49 -8.58 -5.99
CA ALA A 61 -19.42 -8.66 -7.12
C ALA A 61 -20.78 -8.00 -6.80
N LEU A 62 -21.31 -8.19 -5.58
CA LEU A 62 -22.55 -7.54 -5.13
C LEU A 62 -22.40 -6.02 -4.99
N ILE A 63 -21.23 -5.54 -4.56
CA ILE A 63 -20.92 -4.11 -4.52
C ILE A 63 -20.82 -3.58 -5.94
N ALA A 64 -20.11 -4.27 -6.83
CA ALA A 64 -20.03 -3.93 -8.24
C ALA A 64 -21.43 -3.75 -8.85
N LEU A 65 -22.33 -4.69 -8.60
CA LEU A 65 -23.73 -4.59 -9.04
C LEU A 65 -24.44 -3.31 -8.55
N ARG A 66 -24.18 -2.87 -7.31
CA ARG A 66 -24.84 -1.70 -6.72
C ARG A 66 -24.18 -0.37 -7.06
N SER A 67 -22.88 -0.35 -7.33
CA SER A 67 -22.08 0.88 -7.39
C SER A 67 -21.27 1.06 -8.66
N ILE A 68 -21.38 0.19 -9.66
CA ILE A 68 -20.71 0.38 -10.96
C ILE A 68 -21.03 1.73 -11.62
N ALA A 69 -22.23 2.28 -11.37
CA ALA A 69 -22.67 3.62 -11.77
C ALA A 69 -21.78 4.76 -11.24
N THR A 70 -21.01 4.51 -10.17
CA THR A 70 -20.13 5.50 -9.54
C THR A 70 -18.72 5.54 -10.14
N VAL A 71 -18.37 4.59 -11.01
CA VAL A 71 -17.06 4.51 -11.66
C VAL A 71 -16.90 5.68 -12.65
N ARG A 72 -16.09 6.68 -12.27
CA ARG A 72 -15.89 7.91 -13.06
C ARG A 72 -15.01 7.71 -14.28
N ASN A 73 -14.03 6.80 -14.20
CA ASN A 73 -13.17 6.42 -15.31
C ASN A 73 -13.43 4.94 -15.70
N PRO A 74 -14.20 4.69 -16.77
CA PRO A 74 -14.48 3.34 -17.26
C PRO A 74 -13.25 2.51 -17.61
N GLU A 75 -12.13 3.13 -18.00
CA GLU A 75 -10.88 2.42 -18.32
C GLU A 75 -10.16 1.89 -17.06
N ALA A 76 -10.51 2.42 -15.88
CA ALA A 76 -9.89 2.05 -14.61
C ALA A 76 -10.72 1.02 -13.81
N VAL A 77 -11.77 0.43 -14.41
CA VAL A 77 -12.70 -0.48 -13.73
C VAL A 77 -12.01 -1.68 -13.09
N GLY A 78 -10.99 -2.26 -13.73
CA GLY A 78 -10.23 -3.36 -13.14
C GLY A 78 -9.46 -2.98 -11.88
N ALA A 79 -8.94 -1.74 -11.81
CA ALA A 79 -8.29 -1.23 -10.60
C ALA A 79 -9.32 -0.97 -9.49
N TRP A 80 -10.48 -0.43 -9.85
CA TRP A 80 -11.60 -0.24 -8.94
C TRP A 80 -12.12 -1.55 -8.35
N LEU A 81 -12.32 -2.59 -9.17
CA LEU A 81 -12.75 -3.92 -8.72
C LEU A 81 -11.75 -4.54 -7.73
N ARG A 82 -10.45 -4.42 -8.00
CA ARG A 82 -9.40 -4.87 -7.08
C ARG A 82 -9.44 -4.10 -5.74
N ALA A 83 -9.72 -2.79 -5.77
CA ALA A 83 -9.87 -2.00 -4.56
C ALA A 83 -11.12 -2.41 -3.73
N VAL A 84 -12.24 -2.72 -4.40
CA VAL A 84 -13.46 -3.23 -3.73
C VAL A 84 -13.17 -4.54 -3.00
N VAL A 85 -12.54 -5.51 -3.67
CA VAL A 85 -12.16 -6.81 -3.07
C VAL A 85 -11.25 -6.61 -1.86
N ARG A 86 -10.27 -5.73 -1.99
CA ARG A 86 -9.33 -5.41 -0.92
C ARG A 86 -10.01 -4.82 0.30
N ASN A 87 -10.97 -3.92 0.11
CA ASN A 87 -11.77 -3.37 1.21
C ASN A 87 -12.56 -4.47 1.92
N ARG A 88 -13.15 -5.42 1.19
CA ARG A 88 -13.85 -6.57 1.78
C ARG A 88 -12.94 -7.49 2.57
N CYS A 89 -11.75 -7.76 2.05
CA CYS A 89 -10.74 -8.53 2.78
C CYS A 89 -10.37 -7.87 4.12
N ARG A 90 -10.31 -6.54 4.16
CA ARG A 90 -9.96 -5.79 5.37
C ARG A 90 -11.10 -5.74 6.36
N ASP A 91 -12.33 -5.62 5.87
CA ASP A 91 -13.53 -5.69 6.71
C ASP A 91 -13.64 -7.06 7.39
N ALA A 92 -13.39 -8.14 6.63
CA ALA A 92 -13.35 -9.50 7.16
C ALA A 92 -12.26 -9.67 8.24
N LEU A 93 -11.04 -9.17 8.00
CA LEU A 93 -9.97 -9.20 9.02
C LEU A 93 -10.32 -8.37 10.26
N ARG A 94 -11.03 -7.26 10.10
CA ARG A 94 -11.46 -6.41 11.21
C ARG A 94 -12.56 -7.07 12.04
N GLU A 95 -13.49 -7.77 11.40
CA GLU A 95 -14.54 -8.54 12.06
C GLU A 95 -13.95 -9.72 12.85
N ALA A 96 -13.01 -10.46 12.25
CA ALA A 96 -12.29 -11.54 12.91
C ALA A 96 -11.55 -11.08 14.17
N ARG A 97 -11.02 -9.85 14.18
CA ARG A 97 -10.37 -9.25 15.36
C ARG A 97 -11.35 -8.78 16.44
N ARG A 98 -12.60 -8.46 16.10
CA ARG A 98 -13.63 -8.01 17.06
C ARG A 98 -14.23 -9.17 17.86
N HIS A 99 -14.19 -10.39 17.33
CA HIS A 99 -14.80 -11.58 17.92
C HIS A 99 -13.77 -12.50 18.59
N VAL A 100 -12.93 -11.96 19.49
CA VAL A 100 -12.03 -12.78 20.31
C VAL A 100 -12.56 -12.90 21.75
N PRO A 101 -13.26 -14.00 22.12
CA PRO A 101 -13.36 -14.40 23.52
C PRO A 101 -11.97 -14.84 24.02
N LEU A 102 -11.66 -14.47 25.27
CA LEU A 102 -10.35 -14.65 25.90
C LEU A 102 -9.97 -16.10 26.25
N ASP A 103 -10.71 -17.09 25.75
CA ASP A 103 -10.41 -18.52 25.89
C ASP A 103 -10.65 -19.20 24.55
N THR A 104 -9.61 -19.38 23.73
CA THR A 104 -9.43 -20.52 22.81
C THR A 104 -8.23 -20.28 21.88
N LEU A 105 -7.35 -21.28 21.83
CA LEU A 105 -6.48 -21.55 20.69
C LEU A 105 -7.28 -21.41 19.39
N ALA A 106 -6.62 -20.90 18.35
CA ALA A 106 -7.16 -20.67 17.02
C ALA A 106 -8.26 -21.68 16.62
N PRO A 107 -9.41 -21.22 16.07
CA PRO A 107 -10.45 -22.12 15.62
C PRO A 107 -9.89 -23.09 14.56
N PRO A 108 -10.37 -24.34 14.53
CA PRO A 108 -9.88 -25.33 13.59
C PRO A 108 -10.16 -24.88 12.15
N PRO A 109 -9.23 -25.14 11.20
CA PRO A 109 -9.43 -24.84 9.80
C PRO A 109 -10.61 -25.62 9.20
N ASP A 110 -11.21 -25.03 8.18
CA ASP A 110 -12.22 -25.61 7.30
C ASP A 110 -11.84 -27.06 6.90
N PRO A 111 -12.72 -28.07 7.07
CA PRO A 111 -12.42 -29.47 6.74
C PRO A 111 -12.06 -29.76 5.26
N GLY A 112 -12.02 -28.74 4.38
CA GLY A 112 -11.57 -28.84 3.00
C GLY A 112 -10.15 -28.33 2.70
N ALA A 113 -9.54 -27.51 3.56
CA ALA A 113 -8.19 -26.96 3.34
C ALA A 113 -7.19 -27.65 4.28
N GLY A 114 -6.38 -28.55 3.72
CA GLY A 114 -5.37 -29.27 4.49
C GLY A 114 -4.33 -28.31 5.11
N PRO A 115 -3.77 -28.63 6.29
CA PRO A 115 -2.68 -27.87 6.90
C PRO A 115 -1.51 -27.57 5.95
N GLU A 116 -1.29 -28.47 5.00
CA GLU A 116 -0.26 -28.39 3.95
C GLU A 116 -0.46 -27.21 3.00
N GLN A 117 -1.68 -26.94 2.52
CA GLN A 117 -1.96 -25.85 1.58
C GLN A 117 -1.82 -24.46 2.22
N LEU A 118 -2.18 -24.33 3.49
CA LEU A 118 -1.98 -23.08 4.25
C LEU A 118 -0.50 -22.83 4.53
N LEU A 119 0.27 -23.88 4.85
CA LEU A 119 1.72 -23.81 5.00
C LEU A 119 2.41 -23.45 3.68
N GLU A 120 2.00 -24.05 2.56
CA GLU A 120 2.53 -23.76 1.22
C GLU A 120 2.31 -22.30 0.80
N HIS A 121 1.12 -21.73 1.08
CA HIS A 121 0.83 -20.35 0.73
C HIS A 121 1.67 -19.35 1.54
N HIS A 122 1.81 -19.59 2.86
CA HIS A 122 2.66 -18.76 3.70
C HIS A 122 4.14 -18.86 3.28
N ALA A 123 4.62 -20.08 3.04
CA ALA A 123 5.97 -20.32 2.54
C ALA A 123 6.23 -19.60 1.21
N MET A 124 5.25 -19.60 0.28
CA MET A 124 5.37 -18.90 -1.00
C MET A 124 5.53 -17.38 -0.82
N ARG A 125 4.73 -16.76 0.06
CA ARG A 125 4.82 -15.31 0.29
C ARG A 125 6.14 -14.94 0.99
N ASP A 126 6.57 -15.76 1.94
CA ASP A 126 7.83 -15.57 2.65
C ASP A 126 9.03 -15.71 1.71
N TRP A 127 8.97 -16.68 0.78
CA TRP A 127 9.94 -16.87 -0.30
C TRP A 127 10.03 -15.67 -1.23
N VAL A 128 8.89 -15.13 -1.67
CA VAL A 128 8.86 -13.92 -2.51
C VAL A 128 9.49 -12.73 -1.81
N TRP A 129 9.16 -12.49 -0.55
CA TRP A 129 9.78 -11.40 0.22
C TRP A 129 11.29 -11.61 0.40
N ALA A 130 11.73 -12.84 0.70
CA ALA A 130 13.16 -13.15 0.79
C ALA A 130 13.88 -12.87 -0.53
N ALA A 131 13.31 -13.28 -1.67
CA ALA A 131 13.88 -13.03 -2.99
C ALA A 131 13.90 -11.53 -3.36
N ILE A 132 12.93 -10.74 -2.87
CA ILE A 132 12.94 -9.28 -3.02
C ILE A 132 14.06 -8.64 -2.20
N GLU A 133 14.35 -9.17 -1.02
CA GLU A 133 15.45 -8.69 -0.18
C GLU A 133 16.83 -8.95 -0.81
N GLU A 134 16.97 -9.95 -1.69
CA GLU A 134 18.21 -10.16 -2.47
C GLU A 134 18.43 -9.13 -3.58
N LEU A 135 17.39 -8.37 -3.97
CA LEU A 135 17.53 -7.33 -4.99
C LEU A 135 18.35 -6.16 -4.47
N SER A 136 19.15 -5.51 -5.32
CA SER A 136 19.83 -4.28 -4.93
C SER A 136 18.82 -3.19 -4.50
N PRO A 137 19.18 -2.27 -3.59
CA PRO A 137 18.24 -1.24 -3.11
C PRO A 137 17.56 -0.44 -4.24
N ALA A 138 18.31 -0.17 -5.32
CA ALA A 138 17.82 0.55 -6.49
C ALA A 138 16.73 -0.21 -7.29
N LEU A 139 16.71 -1.55 -7.22
CA LEU A 139 15.69 -2.39 -7.84
C LEU A 139 14.58 -2.73 -6.85
N ARG A 140 14.92 -2.97 -5.59
CA ARG A 140 14.00 -3.38 -4.52
C ARG A 140 12.88 -2.38 -4.30
N LEU A 141 13.22 -1.10 -4.09
CA LEU A 141 12.22 -0.08 -3.76
C LEU A 141 11.13 0.06 -4.85
N PRO A 142 11.46 0.25 -6.15
CA PRO A 142 10.45 0.25 -7.21
C PRO A 142 9.59 -1.01 -7.26
N MET A 143 10.16 -2.19 -7.00
CA MET A 143 9.42 -3.46 -6.97
C MET A 143 8.43 -3.50 -5.80
N VAL A 144 8.86 -3.09 -4.59
CA VAL A 144 7.98 -3.00 -3.41
C VAL A 144 6.82 -2.05 -3.68
N LEU A 145 7.11 -0.84 -4.16
CA LEU A 145 6.08 0.15 -4.49
C LEU A 145 5.11 -0.38 -5.55
N ARG A 146 5.60 -1.00 -6.63
CA ARG A 146 4.75 -1.44 -7.74
C ARG A 146 3.83 -2.61 -7.38
N TYR A 147 4.27 -3.55 -6.55
CA TYR A 147 3.56 -4.83 -6.37
C TYR A 147 3.01 -5.05 -4.96
N PHE A 148 3.48 -4.29 -3.96
CA PHE A 148 3.12 -4.50 -2.56
C PHE A 148 2.39 -3.33 -1.93
N THR A 149 2.20 -2.23 -2.67
CA THR A 149 1.41 -1.08 -2.22
C THR A 149 0.15 -0.92 -3.08
N GLU A 150 -0.81 -0.15 -2.59
CA GLU A 150 -2.07 0.11 -3.29
C GLU A 150 -2.05 1.42 -4.06
N GLY A 151 -1.61 2.50 -3.39
CA GLY A 151 -1.66 3.89 -3.84
C GLY A 151 -0.40 4.37 -4.56
N LEU A 152 0.69 3.60 -4.56
CA LEU A 152 1.96 3.96 -5.23
C LEU A 152 2.31 3.06 -6.41
N THR A 153 1.31 2.43 -7.03
CA THR A 153 1.55 1.51 -8.13
C THR A 153 1.86 2.23 -9.44
N GLU A 154 1.44 3.48 -9.62
CA GLU A 154 1.65 4.23 -10.86
C GLU A 154 3.11 4.63 -11.07
N TYR A 155 3.60 4.47 -12.31
CA TYR A 155 5.02 4.68 -12.59
C TYR A 155 5.51 6.10 -12.31
N GLN A 156 4.64 7.09 -12.45
CA GLN A 156 4.97 8.48 -12.15
C GLN A 156 5.14 8.72 -10.65
N HIS A 157 4.29 8.12 -9.82
CA HIS A 157 4.44 8.17 -8.36
C HIS A 157 5.71 7.46 -7.92
N ILE A 158 5.98 6.27 -8.46
CA ILE A 158 7.23 5.53 -8.19
C ILE A 158 8.46 6.35 -8.58
N ALA A 159 8.42 7.03 -9.73
CA ALA A 159 9.50 7.88 -10.21
C ALA A 159 9.81 9.02 -9.23
N GLN A 160 8.77 9.67 -8.71
CA GLN A 160 8.90 10.74 -7.73
C GLN A 160 9.43 10.24 -6.39
N VAL A 161 8.86 9.16 -5.84
CA VAL A 161 9.33 8.56 -4.59
C VAL A 161 10.80 8.14 -4.70
N CYS A 162 11.18 7.48 -5.80
CA CYS A 162 12.56 7.06 -6.03
C CYS A 162 13.50 8.18 -6.45
N GLY A 163 12.99 9.37 -6.79
CA GLY A 163 13.77 10.49 -7.31
C GLY A 163 14.50 10.19 -8.62
N VAL A 164 13.89 9.41 -9.53
CA VAL A 164 14.51 9.03 -10.81
C VAL A 164 13.57 9.25 -12.00
N PRO A 165 14.09 9.37 -13.23
CA PRO A 165 13.25 9.49 -14.42
C PRO A 165 12.29 8.32 -14.63
N LEU A 166 11.12 8.58 -15.24
CA LEU A 166 10.11 7.56 -15.54
C LEU A 166 10.66 6.38 -16.37
N GLY A 167 11.53 6.68 -17.35
CA GLY A 167 12.22 5.66 -18.14
C GLY A 167 13.11 4.74 -17.29
N THR A 168 13.73 5.30 -16.25
CA THR A 168 14.55 4.56 -15.28
C THR A 168 13.70 3.63 -14.44
N VAL A 169 12.50 4.05 -14.01
CA VAL A 169 11.55 3.16 -13.31
C VAL A 169 11.18 1.96 -14.17
N ARG A 170 10.82 2.17 -15.44
CA ARG A 170 10.48 1.09 -16.38
C ARG A 170 11.64 0.08 -16.53
N SER A 171 12.85 0.59 -16.71
CA SER A 171 14.06 -0.24 -16.81
C SER A 171 14.33 -1.02 -15.53
N ARG A 172 14.27 -0.35 -14.36
CA ARG A 172 14.46 -0.97 -13.04
C ARG A 172 13.42 -2.04 -12.73
N LEU A 173 12.14 -1.82 -13.05
CA LEU A 173 11.11 -2.84 -12.89
C LEU A 173 11.34 -4.04 -13.81
N SER A 174 11.80 -3.80 -15.04
CA SER A 174 12.15 -4.89 -15.96
C SER A 174 13.33 -5.72 -15.46
N GLN A 175 14.41 -5.05 -15.04
CA GLN A 175 15.59 -5.70 -14.47
C GLN A 175 15.27 -6.40 -13.15
N GLY A 176 14.47 -5.75 -12.30
CA GLY A 176 14.01 -6.29 -11.02
C GLY A 176 13.21 -7.57 -11.19
N ARG A 177 12.30 -7.66 -12.17
CA ARG A 177 11.58 -8.92 -12.46
C ARG A 177 12.51 -10.05 -12.92
N ALA A 178 13.49 -9.74 -13.77
CA ALA A 178 14.46 -10.74 -14.21
C ALA A 178 15.32 -11.25 -13.04
N LYS A 179 15.83 -10.33 -12.21
CA LYS A 179 16.60 -10.65 -11.02
C LYS A 179 15.79 -11.35 -9.94
N LEU A 180 14.51 -11.01 -9.81
CA LEU A 180 13.60 -11.69 -8.89
C LEU A 180 13.39 -13.15 -9.31
N ALA A 181 13.24 -13.43 -10.61
CA ALA A 181 13.14 -14.80 -11.10
C ALA A 181 14.40 -15.62 -10.78
N GLU A 182 15.60 -15.03 -10.95
CA GLU A 182 16.87 -15.65 -10.56
C GLU A 182 16.94 -15.88 -9.03
N ALA A 183 16.57 -14.88 -8.23
CA ALA A 183 16.61 -14.94 -6.77
C ALA A 183 15.61 -15.97 -6.21
N LEU A 184 14.41 -16.06 -6.78
CA LEU A 184 13.43 -17.09 -6.44
C LEU A 184 14.04 -18.48 -6.67
N ALA A 185 14.57 -18.74 -7.86
CA ALA A 185 15.21 -20.03 -8.16
C ALA A 185 16.35 -20.37 -7.19
N ALA A 186 17.16 -19.38 -6.80
CA ALA A 186 18.27 -19.56 -5.86
C ALA A 186 17.83 -19.82 -4.41
N THR A 187 16.69 -19.27 -4.00
CA THR A 187 16.18 -19.33 -2.61
C THR A 187 15.10 -20.40 -2.41
N ALA A 188 14.81 -21.23 -3.40
CA ALA A 188 13.74 -22.24 -3.34
C ALA A 188 13.92 -23.28 -2.21
N ALA A 189 15.15 -23.50 -1.74
CA ALA A 189 15.49 -24.51 -0.73
C ALA A 189 15.78 -23.93 0.68
N THR A 190 15.72 -22.61 0.85
CA THR A 190 16.03 -21.94 2.14
C THR A 190 14.78 -21.76 2.97
N ALA A 191 14.87 -21.86 4.30
CA ALA A 191 13.79 -21.43 5.17
C ALA A 191 13.62 -19.91 5.11
N HIS A 192 12.41 -19.43 4.87
CA HIS A 192 12.12 -18.01 4.74
C HIS A 192 11.48 -17.46 6.01
N SER A 193 11.65 -16.15 6.21
CA SER A 193 11.15 -15.47 7.39
C SER A 193 9.70 -15.03 7.20
N ASP A 194 8.88 -15.14 8.24
CA ASP A 194 7.44 -14.92 8.18
C ASP A 194 7.08 -13.45 7.85
N ALA A 195 6.70 -13.22 6.59
CA ALA A 195 6.30 -11.92 6.10
C ALA A 195 4.93 -11.46 6.65
N ARG A 196 4.12 -12.36 7.23
CA ARG A 196 2.82 -12.07 7.84
C ARG A 196 3.08 -11.46 9.18
N MET A 197 3.95 -12.10 9.95
CA MET A 197 4.39 -11.59 11.23
C MET A 197 5.05 -10.23 11.06
N ARG A 198 5.86 -10.02 10.02
CA ARG A 198 6.40 -8.68 9.70
C ARG A 198 5.32 -7.66 9.36
N ALA A 199 4.39 -8.00 8.46
CA ALA A 199 3.31 -7.09 8.10
C ALA A 199 2.42 -6.75 9.31
N GLY A 200 2.08 -7.75 10.12
CA GLY A 200 1.32 -7.59 11.37
C GLY A 200 2.04 -6.70 12.38
N ALA A 201 3.31 -7.01 12.68
CA ALA A 201 4.13 -6.18 13.58
C ALA A 201 4.28 -4.75 13.05
N SER A 202 4.35 -4.56 11.74
CA SER A 202 4.45 -3.23 11.14
C SER A 202 3.14 -2.45 11.18
N TRP A 203 1.99 -3.12 11.14
CA TRP A 203 0.69 -2.51 11.45
C TRP A 203 0.61 -2.05 12.90
N ASP A 204 1.01 -2.92 13.84
CA ASP A 204 1.01 -2.60 15.26
C ASP A 204 1.95 -1.41 15.54
N GLU A 205 3.14 -1.41 14.94
CA GLU A 205 4.09 -0.28 15.00
C GLU A 205 3.49 1.03 14.44
N ALA A 206 2.75 0.98 13.33
CA ALA A 206 2.08 2.15 12.78
C ALA A 206 1.02 2.72 13.73
N PHE A 207 0.16 1.86 14.27
CA PHE A 207 -0.87 2.28 15.22
C PHE A 207 -0.28 2.80 16.52
N ASP A 208 0.70 2.12 17.07
CA ASP A 208 1.37 2.52 18.31
C ASP A 208 2.08 3.86 18.14
N MET A 209 2.78 4.05 17.02
CA MET A 209 3.49 5.29 16.72
C MET A 209 2.53 6.48 16.58
N LEU A 210 1.42 6.31 15.84
CA LEU A 210 0.44 7.38 15.66
C LEU A 210 -0.34 7.67 16.93
N SER A 211 -0.73 6.64 17.69
CA SER A 211 -1.39 6.80 18.99
C SER A 211 -0.48 7.51 19.99
N ALA A 212 0.81 7.16 20.02
CA ALA A 212 1.80 7.85 20.83
C ALA A 212 1.97 9.31 20.39
N ALA A 213 1.89 9.60 19.09
CA ALA A 213 1.96 10.96 18.59
C ALA A 213 0.78 11.81 19.06
N GLU A 214 -0.45 11.30 18.93
CA GLU A 214 -1.65 11.97 19.44
C GLU A 214 -1.61 12.19 20.96
N ALA A 215 -0.91 11.33 21.69
CA ALA A 215 -0.69 11.47 23.13
C ALA A 215 0.50 12.38 23.50
N GLY A 216 1.19 13.01 22.55
CA GLY A 216 2.35 13.88 22.79
C GLY A 216 3.68 13.15 23.07
N HIS A 217 3.77 11.87 22.72
CA HIS A 217 4.93 11.01 22.96
C HIS A 217 5.69 10.61 21.68
N PHE A 218 5.38 11.23 20.53
CA PHE A 218 5.97 10.87 19.22
C PHE A 218 7.49 10.84 19.24
N GLY A 219 8.12 11.85 19.84
CA GLY A 219 9.57 11.98 19.92
C GLY A 219 10.24 10.77 20.57
N ARG A 220 9.64 10.20 21.62
CA ARG A 220 10.17 9.02 22.31
C ARG A 220 10.12 7.77 21.42
N VAL A 221 9.05 7.62 20.64
CA VAL A 221 8.92 6.49 19.69
C VAL A 221 9.95 6.62 18.58
N VAL A 222 10.09 7.82 17.99
CA VAL A 222 11.11 8.10 16.97
C VAL A 222 12.51 7.79 17.51
N ASP A 223 12.85 8.24 18.71
CA ASP A 223 14.16 8.01 19.32
C ASP A 223 14.47 6.54 19.61
N THR A 224 13.43 5.70 19.74
CA THR A 224 13.56 4.26 19.99
C THR A 224 13.71 3.46 18.69
N HIS A 225 12.90 3.78 17.68
CA HIS A 225 12.75 2.98 16.46
C HIS A 225 13.65 3.45 15.30
N TRP A 226 14.17 4.68 15.37
CA TRP A 226 14.91 5.31 14.27
C TRP A 226 16.39 5.43 14.62
N SER A 227 17.23 5.40 13.60
CA SER A 227 18.66 5.64 13.77
C SER A 227 18.90 7.11 14.16
N PRO A 228 19.91 7.42 15.00
CA PRO A 228 20.21 8.80 15.38
C PRO A 228 20.52 9.73 14.19
N ASP A 229 21.04 9.16 13.10
CA ASP A 229 21.39 9.83 11.85
C ASP A 229 20.29 9.78 10.78
N ALA A 230 19.09 9.31 11.14
CA ALA A 230 17.99 9.14 10.21
C ALA A 230 17.69 10.41 9.42
N SER A 231 17.53 10.25 8.10
CA SER A 231 17.30 11.37 7.18
C SER A 231 15.88 11.38 6.63
N LEU A 232 15.28 12.57 6.62
CA LEU A 232 14.07 12.83 5.84
C LEU A 232 14.46 13.19 4.41
N MET A 233 13.85 12.54 3.42
CA MET A 233 14.19 12.65 2.01
C MET A 233 12.97 13.01 1.15
N SER A 234 13.20 13.79 0.10
CA SER A 234 12.28 13.96 -1.03
C SER A 234 13.00 13.57 -2.31
N GLY A 235 12.56 12.46 -2.93
CA GLY A 235 13.32 11.80 -3.99
C GLY A 235 14.73 11.41 -3.53
N LEU A 236 15.74 12.09 -4.09
CA LEU A 236 17.16 11.92 -3.75
C LEU A 236 17.73 13.05 -2.88
N THR A 237 16.92 14.07 -2.54
CA THR A 237 17.35 15.24 -1.78
C THR A 237 17.05 15.06 -0.30
N ARG A 238 18.05 15.32 0.56
CA ARG A 238 17.85 15.36 2.02
C ARG A 238 17.16 16.67 2.41
N LEU A 239 16.02 16.55 3.08
CA LEU A 239 15.25 17.67 3.61
C LEU A 239 15.63 18.00 5.06
N GLY A 240 15.97 16.99 5.85
CA GLY A 240 16.31 17.18 7.26
C GLY A 240 16.62 15.86 7.96
N ASP A 241 16.37 15.84 9.27
CA ASP A 241 16.57 14.70 10.15
C ASP A 241 15.28 14.37 10.93
N ARG A 242 15.41 13.52 11.94
CA ARG A 242 14.29 13.11 12.80
C ARG A 242 13.63 14.26 13.58
N ALA A 243 14.32 15.38 13.82
CA ALA A 243 13.72 16.52 14.50
C ALA A 243 12.69 17.20 13.60
N LEU A 244 13.02 17.39 12.32
CA LEU A 244 12.07 17.93 11.34
C LEU A 244 10.80 17.07 11.23
N VAL A 245 10.93 15.73 11.30
CA VAL A 245 9.77 14.82 11.27
C VAL A 245 8.91 14.99 12.53
N ARG A 246 9.53 15.19 13.69
CA ARG A 246 8.85 15.44 14.96
C ARG A 246 8.05 16.74 14.88
N ASP A 247 8.71 17.83 14.50
CA ASP A 247 8.10 19.15 14.40
C ASP A 247 6.93 19.16 13.41
N ALA A 248 7.07 18.47 12.27
CA ALA A 248 6.01 18.36 11.29
C ALA A 248 4.79 17.54 11.77
N MET A 249 5.04 16.48 12.55
CA MET A 249 3.97 15.70 13.18
C MET A 249 3.23 16.54 14.23
N ASP A 250 3.97 17.22 15.11
CA ASP A 250 3.40 18.07 16.16
C ASP A 250 2.57 19.22 15.56
N GLY A 251 3.09 19.86 14.50
CA GLY A 251 2.37 20.90 13.75
C GLY A 251 1.08 20.38 13.10
N SER A 252 1.12 19.21 12.47
CA SER A 252 -0.07 18.57 11.87
C SER A 252 -1.13 18.26 12.93
N LEU A 253 -0.71 17.71 14.08
CA LEU A 253 -1.62 17.37 15.17
C LEU A 253 -2.25 18.61 15.81
N ALA A 254 -1.47 19.67 15.98
CA ALA A 254 -1.92 20.98 16.48
C ALA A 254 -2.93 21.64 15.53
N ALA A 255 -2.75 21.47 14.22
CA ALA A 255 -3.70 21.88 13.20
C ALA A 255 -4.95 20.96 13.11
N GLY A 256 -5.07 19.95 13.97
CA GLY A 256 -6.22 19.04 14.00
C GLY A 256 -6.18 17.92 12.95
N VAL A 257 -5.08 17.78 12.21
CA VAL A 257 -4.90 16.70 11.22
C VAL A 257 -4.60 15.39 11.94
N ARG A 258 -5.15 14.29 11.45
CA ARG A 258 -4.87 12.93 11.94
C ARG A 258 -4.48 12.01 10.79
N GLN A 259 -3.69 10.98 11.10
CA GLN A 259 -3.27 9.99 10.12
C GLN A 259 -3.90 8.64 10.46
N LYS A 260 -4.42 7.94 9.46
CA LYS A 260 -5.03 6.62 9.65
C LYS A 260 -4.38 5.61 8.72
N PRO A 261 -3.66 4.61 9.26
CA PRO A 261 -3.07 3.54 8.47
C PRO A 261 -4.12 2.81 7.62
N VAL A 262 -3.90 2.83 6.32
CA VAL A 262 -4.68 2.14 5.29
C VAL A 262 -3.83 1.24 4.41
N GLY A 263 -2.54 1.01 4.66
CA GLY A 263 -1.80 -0.01 3.93
C GLY A 263 -0.43 -0.23 4.53
N VAL A 264 0.06 -1.46 4.47
CA VAL A 264 1.41 -1.80 4.94
C VAL A 264 2.05 -2.79 3.98
N ALA A 265 3.23 -2.43 3.47
CA ALA A 265 4.17 -3.36 2.83
C ALA A 265 5.42 -3.44 3.70
N ALA A 266 5.72 -4.61 4.27
CA ALA A 266 6.81 -4.75 5.24
C ALA A 266 7.82 -5.83 4.86
N GLY A 267 8.95 -5.39 4.33
CA GLY A 267 10.18 -6.17 4.21
C GLY A 267 11.09 -5.97 5.44
N SER A 268 12.28 -6.56 5.41
CA SER A 268 13.31 -6.32 6.43
C SER A 268 14.08 -5.03 6.19
N SER A 269 14.25 -4.63 4.91
CA SER A 269 14.99 -3.40 4.55
C SER A 269 14.12 -2.24 4.10
N VAL A 270 12.87 -2.50 3.67
CA VAL A 270 11.93 -1.47 3.23
C VAL A 270 10.58 -1.72 3.88
N VAL A 271 10.01 -0.67 4.48
CA VAL A 271 8.65 -0.66 5.01
C VAL A 271 7.90 0.52 4.40
N VAL A 272 6.68 0.29 3.93
CA VAL A 272 5.81 1.33 3.40
C VAL A 272 4.52 1.32 4.21
N TRP A 273 4.16 2.45 4.79
CA TRP A 273 2.84 2.70 5.35
C TRP A 273 2.08 3.63 4.44
N GLU A 274 0.86 3.26 4.05
CA GLU A 274 -0.07 4.10 3.34
C GLU A 274 -1.15 4.55 4.31
N MET A 275 -1.52 5.82 4.29
CA MET A 275 -2.38 6.45 5.28
C MET A 275 -3.39 7.39 4.62
N ASP A 276 -4.60 7.40 5.15
CA ASP A 276 -5.53 8.51 4.95
C ASP A 276 -5.13 9.66 5.87
N MET A 277 -5.17 10.88 5.34
CA MET A 277 -5.03 12.11 6.10
C MET A 277 -6.43 12.66 6.40
N ILE A 278 -6.77 12.75 7.68
CA ILE A 278 -8.05 13.24 8.17
C ILE A 278 -7.85 14.69 8.58
N ASN A 279 -8.33 15.62 7.75
CA ASN A 279 -8.29 17.05 8.04
C ASN A 279 -9.41 17.46 8.99
N PRO A 280 -9.25 18.57 9.74
CA PRO A 280 -10.30 19.10 10.58
C PRO A 280 -11.46 19.65 9.73
N ALA A 281 -12.68 19.63 10.28
CA ALA A 281 -13.90 19.96 9.55
C ALA A 281 -13.97 21.42 9.06
N ASP A 282 -13.29 22.32 9.78
CA ASP A 282 -13.18 23.75 9.47
C ASP A 282 -12.05 24.07 8.47
N ALA A 283 -11.14 23.13 8.19
CA ALA A 283 -10.10 23.25 7.18
C ALA A 283 -9.90 21.94 6.39
N PRO A 284 -10.88 21.52 5.56
CA PRO A 284 -10.89 20.22 4.90
C PRO A 284 -9.76 20.02 3.88
N ASP A 285 -9.14 21.10 3.39
CA ASP A 285 -8.05 21.08 2.41
C ASP A 285 -6.67 21.38 3.03
N HIS A 286 -6.54 21.34 4.36
CA HIS A 286 -5.29 21.68 5.07
C HIS A 286 -4.12 20.78 4.65
N CYS A 287 -4.36 19.48 4.48
CA CYS A 287 -3.41 18.52 3.92
C CYS A 287 -4.05 17.72 2.77
N PRO A 288 -3.27 17.22 1.82
CA PRO A 288 -3.75 16.22 0.87
C PRO A 288 -4.29 14.98 1.58
N PRO A 289 -5.28 14.28 0.99
CA PRO A 289 -6.08 13.27 1.67
C PRO A 289 -5.35 11.94 1.91
N ALA A 290 -4.17 11.73 1.33
CA ALA A 290 -3.42 10.49 1.47
C ALA A 290 -1.93 10.78 1.63
N LEU A 291 -1.24 9.96 2.42
CA LEU A 291 0.19 10.06 2.70
C LEU A 291 0.79 8.65 2.73
N ALA A 292 2.01 8.51 2.20
CA ALA A 292 2.80 7.32 2.32
C ALA A 292 4.12 7.61 3.04
N TRP A 293 4.45 6.78 4.03
CA TRP A 293 5.75 6.74 4.69
C TRP A 293 6.54 5.58 4.11
N VAL A 294 7.54 5.90 3.31
CA VAL A 294 8.45 4.92 2.72
C VAL A 294 9.74 4.94 3.50
N MET A 295 9.95 3.93 4.34
CA MET A 295 11.05 3.82 5.28
C MET A 295 12.08 2.80 4.80
N SER A 296 13.32 3.23 4.65
CA SER A 296 14.46 2.33 4.49
C SER A 296 15.02 2.01 5.88
N ARG A 297 15.20 0.72 6.17
CA ARG A 297 15.74 0.23 7.44
C ARG A 297 17.17 -0.26 7.30
N LYS A 298 17.97 0.00 8.33
CA LYS A 298 19.30 -0.57 8.52
C LYS A 298 19.39 -1.09 9.94
N GLU A 299 19.79 -2.35 10.11
CA GLU A 299 19.93 -2.99 11.43
C GLU A 299 18.64 -2.89 12.27
N GLY A 300 17.48 -3.06 11.61
CA GLY A 300 16.16 -3.02 12.25
C GLY A 300 15.62 -1.63 12.56
N ARG A 301 16.42 -0.57 12.42
CA ARG A 301 16.02 0.83 12.67
C ARG A 301 15.75 1.58 11.37
N VAL A 302 14.83 2.54 11.41
CA VAL A 302 14.58 3.47 10.29
C VAL A 302 15.79 4.37 10.10
N ALA A 303 16.48 4.24 8.97
CA ALA A 303 17.63 5.06 8.61
C ALA A 303 17.26 6.18 7.63
N GLU A 304 16.19 6.01 6.87
CA GLU A 304 15.73 6.98 5.89
C GLU A 304 14.20 6.95 5.81
N LEU A 305 13.58 8.12 5.83
CA LEU A 305 12.15 8.29 5.59
C LEU A 305 11.94 9.10 4.32
N ARG A 306 11.05 8.64 3.44
CA ARG A 306 10.44 9.43 2.37
C ARG A 306 8.96 9.59 2.65
N LEU A 307 8.51 10.83 2.74
CA LEU A 307 7.09 11.17 2.81
C LEU A 307 6.58 11.49 1.41
N TYR A 308 5.44 10.92 1.05
CA TYR A 308 4.91 11.09 -0.30
C TYR A 308 3.40 11.13 -0.31
N HIS A 309 2.81 12.11 -1.00
CA HIS A 309 1.36 12.22 -1.18
C HIS A 309 0.97 11.70 -2.56
N PRO A 310 0.27 10.55 -2.68
CA PRO A 310 -0.17 9.99 -3.94
C PRO A 310 -1.38 10.76 -4.47
N LEU A 311 -1.11 11.85 -5.17
CA LEU A 311 -2.14 12.72 -5.73
C LEU A 311 -2.42 12.40 -7.19
N PRO A 312 -3.63 12.69 -7.68
CA PRO A 312 -3.88 12.80 -9.10
C PRO A 312 -2.87 13.74 -9.77
N LEU A 313 -2.45 13.43 -10.99
CA LEU A 313 -1.41 14.19 -11.69
C LEU A 313 -1.82 15.64 -12.01
N ASP A 314 -3.13 15.88 -12.03
CA ASP A 314 -3.83 17.15 -12.23
C ASP A 314 -4.26 17.81 -10.90
N SER A 315 -3.77 17.31 -9.76
CA SER A 315 -4.10 17.84 -8.44
C SER A 315 -3.72 19.33 -8.30
N PRO A 316 -4.57 20.15 -7.66
CA PRO A 316 -4.24 21.55 -7.36
C PRO A 316 -3.05 21.68 -6.41
N PHE A 317 -2.69 20.59 -5.73
CA PHE A 317 -1.49 20.53 -4.92
C PHE A 317 -0.30 19.98 -5.71
N THR A 318 0.73 20.79 -5.91
CA THR A 318 1.91 20.43 -6.72
C THR A 318 3.06 19.87 -5.87
N PRO A 319 3.93 18.99 -6.40
CA PRO A 319 5.09 18.44 -5.68
C PRO A 319 6.03 19.48 -5.06
N ASP A 320 6.23 20.62 -5.74
CA ASP A 320 7.07 21.72 -5.25
C ASP A 320 6.41 22.50 -4.11
N LEU A 321 5.08 22.62 -4.14
CA LEU A 321 4.30 23.21 -3.04
C LEU A 321 4.53 22.40 -1.75
N TYR A 322 4.64 21.08 -1.82
CA TYR A 322 4.84 20.22 -0.65
C TYR A 322 6.18 20.36 0.03
N ALA A 323 7.28 20.41 -0.73
CA ALA A 323 8.60 20.64 -0.14
C ALA A 323 8.66 22.00 0.59
N GLN A 324 7.84 22.96 0.16
CA GLN A 324 7.59 24.24 0.85
C GLN A 324 6.69 24.03 2.09
N THR A 325 5.54 23.35 1.95
CA THR A 325 4.59 23.09 3.05
C THR A 325 5.24 22.36 4.23
N TRP A 326 6.16 21.42 4.00
CA TRP A 326 6.89 20.77 5.10
C TRP A 326 7.80 21.73 5.87
N ARG A 327 8.41 22.72 5.21
CA ARG A 327 9.16 23.78 5.90
C ARG A 327 8.23 24.75 6.61
N ASP A 328 7.11 25.08 5.99
CA ASP A 328 6.14 26.04 6.52
C ASP A 328 5.35 25.47 7.71
N VAL A 329 5.08 24.17 7.75
CA VAL A 329 4.46 23.46 8.88
C VAL A 329 5.45 23.27 10.03
N ALA A 330 6.73 23.02 9.73
CA ALA A 330 7.78 22.92 10.75
C ALA A 330 8.22 24.29 11.31
N HIS A 331 8.01 25.36 10.55
CA HIS A 331 8.29 26.74 10.94
C HIS A 331 7.08 27.63 10.60
N PRO A 332 5.99 27.55 11.39
CA PRO A 332 4.84 28.41 11.17
C PRO A 332 5.29 29.88 11.30
N ALA A 333 4.90 30.71 10.33
CA ALA A 333 5.11 32.15 10.44
C ALA A 333 4.44 32.66 11.74
N PRO A 334 5.07 33.61 12.47
CA PRO A 334 4.45 34.18 13.66
C PRO A 334 3.09 34.76 13.29
N VAL A 335 2.07 34.40 14.07
CA VAL A 335 0.74 34.98 13.95
C VAL A 335 0.84 36.42 14.49
N ASP A 336 0.68 37.41 13.61
CA ASP A 336 0.56 38.83 13.97
C ASP A 336 -0.72 39.11 14.77
#